data_AF-A0A2G5KMA2-F1
#
_entry.id   AF-A0A2G5KMA2-F1
#
_cell.length_a   1.000
_cell.length_b   1.000
_cell.length_c   1.000
_cell.angle_alpha   90.00
_cell.angle_beta   90.00
_cell.angle_gamma   90.00
#
_symmetry.space_group_name_H-M   'P 1'
#
loop_
_entity.id
_entity.type
_entity.pdbx_description
1 polymer ?
#
loop_
_entity_poly.entity_id
_entity_poly.type
_entity_poly.pdbx_seq_one_letter_code
_entity_poly.pdbx_strand_id
1 'polypeptide(L)'
;MKNEAKLKEFRNVKGFTQEELASNSNVSIRTIQRIEKGLSKGSPHTLKELAKALEINDWKLLLEDTPSLKSQSPNLDKRSIGAKRMNLASLAVVVIPFSNFILPLILFLKAKSKGDGNMKKILSFQILWSFFTILLLVLMPLLSHLIFDLVKPQIISILVSTYFLLVAANVFLILITASQLNKKEEILTFVPNIL
;
A
#
# COMPACT_ATOMS: atom_id res chain seq x y z
N MET A 1 16.96 -8.82 -9.47
CA MET A 1 16.57 -9.24 -10.83
C MET A 1 15.18 -8.71 -11.10
N LYS A 2 15.00 -7.59 -11.85
CA LYS A 2 13.65 -7.08 -12.20
C LYS A 2 13.54 -5.91 -13.20
N ASN A 3 14.61 -5.51 -13.91
CA ASN A 3 14.51 -4.46 -14.96
C ASN A 3 13.98 -4.97 -16.32
N GLU A 4 13.80 -6.29 -16.49
CA GLU A 4 13.53 -6.96 -17.77
C GLU A 4 12.24 -6.48 -18.48
N ALA A 5 11.22 -6.07 -17.73
CA ALA A 5 9.88 -5.84 -18.31
C ALA A 5 9.57 -4.40 -18.71
N LYS A 6 10.27 -3.38 -18.17
CA LYS A 6 9.82 -1.98 -18.28
C LYS A 6 9.98 -1.38 -19.69
N LEU A 7 11.16 -1.54 -20.30
CA LEU A 7 11.37 -1.04 -21.67
C LEU A 7 10.39 -1.68 -22.65
N LYS A 8 10.16 -2.98 -22.52
CA LYS A 8 9.20 -3.74 -23.32
C LYS A 8 7.77 -3.26 -23.12
N GLU A 9 7.38 -2.93 -21.88
CA GLU A 9 6.07 -2.39 -21.56
C GLU A 9 5.84 -1.03 -22.24
N PHE A 10 6.77 -0.08 -22.08
CA PHE A 10 6.67 1.24 -22.73
C PHE A 10 6.65 1.12 -24.26
N ARG A 11 7.48 0.23 -24.82
CA ARG A 11 7.51 -0.03 -26.27
C ARG A 11 6.15 -0.53 -26.78
N ASN A 12 5.54 -1.49 -26.07
CA ASN A 12 4.24 -2.03 -26.43
C ASN A 12 3.11 -0.99 -26.29
N VAL A 13 3.16 -0.12 -25.28
CA VAL A 13 2.19 0.98 -25.12
C VAL A 13 2.27 1.97 -26.29
N LYS A 14 3.48 2.23 -26.80
CA LYS A 14 3.68 3.04 -28.01
C LYS A 14 3.41 2.29 -29.31
N GLY A 15 3.12 0.99 -29.25
CA GLY A 15 2.83 0.16 -30.42
C GLY A 15 4.04 -0.16 -31.30
N PHE A 16 5.26 0.04 -30.78
CA PHE A 16 6.47 -0.16 -31.57
C PHE A 16 6.95 -1.61 -31.58
N THR A 17 7.45 -2.06 -32.72
CA THR A 17 8.33 -3.23 -32.84
C THR A 17 9.73 -2.92 -32.29
N GLN A 18 10.57 -3.93 -32.10
CA GLN A 18 11.95 -3.69 -31.63
C GLN A 18 12.77 -2.95 -32.69
N GLU A 19 12.47 -3.21 -33.96
CA GLU A 19 13.02 -2.59 -35.15
C GLU A 19 12.63 -1.10 -35.22
N GLU A 20 11.34 -0.79 -35.03
CA GLU A 20 10.85 0.59 -35.02
C GLU A 20 11.43 1.40 -33.86
N LEU A 21 11.51 0.81 -32.66
CA LEU A 21 12.16 1.48 -31.54
C LEU A 21 13.64 1.74 -31.82
N ALA A 22 14.35 0.78 -32.41
CA ALA A 22 15.76 0.93 -32.78
C ALA A 22 15.99 2.08 -33.75
N SER A 23 15.15 2.17 -34.78
CA SER A 23 15.19 3.25 -35.77
C SER A 23 14.87 4.60 -35.13
N ASN A 24 13.85 4.67 -34.28
CA ASN A 24 13.41 5.93 -33.67
C ASN A 24 14.35 6.44 -32.57
N SER A 25 15.05 5.55 -31.86
CA SER A 25 15.98 5.92 -30.79
C SER A 25 17.44 5.93 -31.21
N ASN A 26 17.78 5.60 -32.46
CA ASN A 26 19.16 5.42 -32.90
C ASN A 26 19.98 4.47 -31.99
N VAL A 27 19.33 3.42 -31.47
CA VAL A 27 19.95 2.40 -30.61
C VAL A 27 19.84 1.07 -31.33
N SER A 28 20.91 0.27 -31.30
CA SER A 28 20.87 -1.04 -31.99
C SER A 28 19.78 -1.95 -31.43
N ILE A 29 19.11 -2.69 -32.32
CA ILE A 29 18.12 -3.73 -31.96
C ILE A 29 18.70 -4.69 -30.92
N ARG A 30 19.98 -5.08 -31.08
CA ARG A 30 20.70 -5.95 -30.13
C ARG A 30 20.79 -5.34 -28.73
N THR A 31 21.01 -4.04 -28.63
CA THR A 31 21.05 -3.33 -27.34
C THR A 31 19.66 -3.32 -26.70
N ILE A 32 18.61 -3.01 -27.46
CA ILE A 32 17.22 -3.05 -26.98
C ILE A 32 16.88 -4.45 -26.48
N GLN A 33 17.15 -5.49 -27.26
CA GLN A 33 16.92 -6.88 -26.88
C GLN A 33 17.68 -7.27 -25.61
N ARG A 34 18.92 -6.83 -25.45
CA ARG A 34 19.71 -7.09 -24.23
C ARG A 34 19.15 -6.37 -23.02
N ILE A 35 18.62 -5.16 -23.19
CA ILE A 35 17.96 -4.41 -22.10
C ILE A 35 16.62 -5.07 -21.73
N GLU A 36 15.79 -5.42 -22.71
CA GLU A 36 14.53 -6.15 -22.50
C GLU A 36 14.74 -7.56 -21.90
N LYS A 37 15.87 -8.22 -22.19
CA LYS A 37 16.24 -9.51 -21.59
C LYS A 37 17.01 -9.36 -20.27
N GLY A 38 17.23 -8.14 -19.77
CA GLY A 38 17.95 -7.89 -18.51
C GLY A 38 19.45 -8.19 -18.55
N LEU A 39 19.99 -8.48 -19.73
CA LEU A 39 21.41 -8.79 -19.97
C LEU A 39 22.29 -7.52 -19.98
N SER A 40 21.67 -6.33 -19.99
CA SER A 40 22.35 -5.03 -19.89
C SER A 40 21.38 -3.99 -19.33
N LYS A 41 21.87 -3.06 -18.52
CA LYS A 41 21.06 -1.90 -18.06
C LYS A 41 21.03 -0.75 -19.08
N GLY A 42 21.84 -0.82 -20.15
CA GLY A 42 22.09 0.32 -21.04
C GLY A 42 22.93 1.40 -20.38
N SER A 43 23.61 2.23 -21.18
CA SER A 43 24.27 3.43 -20.66
C SER A 43 23.24 4.54 -20.42
N PRO A 44 23.51 5.53 -19.55
CA PRO A 44 22.65 6.70 -19.39
C PRO A 44 22.32 7.40 -20.71
N HIS A 45 23.27 7.43 -21.65
CA HIS A 45 23.06 7.96 -23.00
C HIS A 45 22.03 7.13 -23.77
N THR A 46 22.20 5.81 -23.81
CA THR A 46 21.26 4.88 -24.47
C THR A 46 19.84 5.03 -23.91
N LEU A 47 19.71 5.17 -22.59
CA LEU A 47 18.41 5.28 -21.94
C LEU A 47 17.75 6.63 -22.23
N LYS A 48 18.52 7.72 -22.34
CA LYS A 48 17.99 9.02 -22.77
C LYS A 48 17.44 8.98 -24.19
N GLU A 49 18.17 8.35 -25.10
CA GLU A 49 17.71 8.18 -26.50
C GLU A 49 16.45 7.31 -26.58
N LEU A 50 16.39 6.20 -25.83
CA LEU A 50 15.19 5.37 -25.75
C LEU A 50 14.01 6.12 -25.13
N ALA A 51 14.24 6.88 -24.05
CA ALA A 51 13.20 7.68 -23.41
C ALA A 51 12.67 8.76 -24.35
N LYS A 52 13.55 9.41 -25.12
CA LYS A 52 13.17 10.41 -26.13
C LYS A 52 12.28 9.80 -27.22
N ALA A 53 12.65 8.65 -27.77
CA ALA A 53 11.86 7.93 -28.77
C ALA A 53 10.51 7.42 -28.22
N LEU A 54 10.46 7.11 -26.92
CA LEU A 54 9.23 6.69 -26.22
C LEU A 54 8.44 7.87 -25.63
N GLU A 55 8.88 9.10 -25.86
CA GLU A 55 8.29 10.34 -25.31
C GLU A 55 8.13 10.33 -23.78
N ILE A 56 9.15 9.82 -23.09
CA ILE A 56 9.22 9.77 -21.63
C ILE A 56 10.08 10.93 -21.13
N ASN A 57 9.51 11.76 -20.26
CA ASN A 57 10.18 12.96 -19.73
C ASN A 57 11.40 12.65 -18.85
N ASP A 58 11.41 11.53 -18.13
CA ASP A 58 12.55 11.11 -17.29
C ASP A 58 13.04 9.71 -17.68
N TRP A 59 14.23 9.64 -18.26
CA TRP A 59 14.87 8.38 -18.66
C TRP A 59 15.15 7.43 -17.49
N LYS A 60 15.20 7.94 -16.24
CA LYS A 60 15.35 7.11 -15.04
C LYS A 60 14.15 6.18 -14.82
N LEU A 61 12.99 6.49 -15.40
CA LEU A 61 11.81 5.63 -15.35
C LEU A 61 12.03 4.28 -16.05
N LEU A 62 13.00 4.22 -16.97
CA LEU A 62 13.46 2.98 -17.62
C LEU A 62 14.39 2.14 -16.71
N LEU A 63 14.98 2.77 -15.67
CA LEU A 63 15.93 2.14 -14.75
C LEU A 63 15.32 1.73 -13.42
N GLU A 64 14.36 2.52 -12.93
CA GLU A 64 13.88 2.41 -11.57
C GLU A 64 12.93 1.22 -11.42
N ASP A 65 12.98 0.54 -10.28
CA ASP A 65 11.89 -0.30 -9.74
C ASP A 65 10.84 0.57 -8.99
N THR A 66 10.78 1.88 -9.28
CA THR A 66 9.91 2.81 -8.55
C THR A 66 8.44 2.59 -8.93
N PRO A 67 7.54 2.58 -7.93
CA PRO A 67 6.11 2.34 -8.11
C PRO A 67 5.33 3.57 -8.64
N SER A 68 6.01 4.61 -9.11
CA SER A 68 5.43 5.94 -9.36
C SER A 68 4.81 6.17 -10.74
N LEU A 69 4.99 5.27 -11.71
CA LEU A 69 4.25 5.34 -12.99
C LEU A 69 3.30 4.17 -13.15
N LYS A 70 2.20 4.26 -12.41
CA LYS A 70 1.06 3.35 -12.49
C LYS A 70 -0.24 4.15 -12.44
N SER A 71 -0.43 5.04 -13.42
CA SER A 71 -1.75 5.53 -13.78
C SER A 71 -2.13 4.92 -15.12
N GLN A 72 -3.30 4.26 -15.18
CA GLN A 72 -3.88 3.57 -16.33
C GLN A 72 -3.40 2.13 -16.53
N SER A 73 -3.66 1.27 -15.54
CA SER A 73 -4.01 -0.12 -15.86
C SER A 73 -5.27 -0.50 -15.08
N PRO A 74 -6.26 -1.15 -15.71
CA PRO A 74 -7.51 -1.55 -15.04
C PRO A 74 -7.29 -2.52 -13.87
N ASN A 75 -6.11 -3.14 -13.77
CA ASN A 75 -5.71 -3.97 -12.64
C ASN A 75 -5.23 -3.18 -11.42
N LEU A 76 -4.74 -1.95 -11.59
CA LEU A 76 -4.33 -1.08 -10.49
C LEU A 76 -5.52 -0.45 -9.79
N ASP A 77 -6.53 -0.06 -10.56
CA ASP A 77 -7.77 0.45 -10.00
C ASP A 77 -8.48 -0.64 -9.18
N LYS A 78 -8.49 -1.89 -9.66
CA LYS A 78 -9.02 -3.03 -8.88
C LYS A 78 -8.29 -3.28 -7.56
N ARG A 79 -6.96 -3.13 -7.52
CA ARG A 79 -6.16 -3.24 -6.28
C ARG A 79 -6.49 -2.10 -5.32
N SER A 80 -6.42 -0.86 -5.80
CA SER A 80 -6.86 0.34 -5.09
C SER A 80 -8.27 0.23 -4.48
N ILE A 81 -9.23 -0.32 -5.24
CA ILE A 81 -10.61 -0.53 -4.77
C ILE A 81 -10.66 -1.53 -3.61
N GLY A 82 -9.86 -2.61 -3.65
CA GLY A 82 -9.77 -3.59 -2.56
C GLY A 82 -9.31 -2.96 -1.24
N ALA A 83 -8.21 -2.20 -1.30
CA ALA A 83 -7.69 -1.46 -0.13
C ALA A 83 -8.70 -0.44 0.41
N LYS A 84 -9.36 0.34 -0.47
CA LYS A 84 -10.40 1.30 -0.06
C LYS A 84 -11.59 0.62 0.62
N ARG A 85 -12.06 -0.52 0.09
CA ARG A 85 -13.15 -1.30 0.70
C ARG A 85 -12.75 -1.86 2.06
N MET A 86 -11.53 -2.35 2.21
CA MET A 86 -11.03 -2.83 3.50
C MET A 86 -10.95 -1.70 4.53
N ASN A 87 -10.38 -0.56 4.15
CA ASN A 87 -10.28 0.59 5.06
C ASN A 87 -11.66 1.09 5.50
N LEU A 88 -12.64 1.12 4.57
CA LEU A 88 -14.03 1.46 4.88
C LEU A 88 -14.67 0.44 5.82
N ALA A 89 -14.46 -0.87 5.58
CA ALA A 89 -15.00 -1.92 6.43
C ALA A 89 -14.50 -1.83 7.88
N SER A 90 -13.29 -1.28 8.09
CA SER A 90 -12.75 -1.06 9.44
C SER A 90 -13.60 -0.10 10.29
N LEU A 91 -14.39 0.80 9.68
CA LEU A 91 -15.27 1.73 10.40
C LEU A 91 -16.43 1.05 11.12
N ALA A 92 -16.74 -0.22 10.80
CA ALA A 92 -17.79 -0.97 11.49
C ALA A 92 -17.54 -1.09 13.00
N VAL A 93 -16.32 -0.84 13.48
CA VAL A 93 -15.96 -0.89 14.91
C VAL A 93 -16.74 0.09 15.78
N VAL A 94 -17.27 1.14 15.17
CA VAL A 94 -18.16 2.10 15.85
C VAL A 94 -19.45 1.42 16.34
N VAL A 95 -19.94 0.41 15.61
CA VAL A 95 -21.19 -0.28 15.91
C VAL A 95 -20.93 -1.68 16.48
N ILE A 96 -19.93 -2.38 15.96
CA ILE A 96 -19.63 -3.78 16.28
C ILE A 96 -18.20 -3.86 16.82
N PRO A 97 -17.99 -4.11 18.12
CA PRO A 97 -16.65 -4.28 18.70
C PRO A 97 -15.82 -5.33 17.94
N PHE A 98 -14.50 -5.09 17.83
CA PHE A 98 -13.53 -5.95 17.12
C PHE A 98 -13.74 -6.17 15.62
N SER A 99 -14.78 -5.58 15.01
CA SER A 99 -15.04 -5.70 13.57
C SER A 99 -13.97 -5.00 12.71
N ASN A 100 -13.20 -4.06 13.28
CA ASN A 100 -12.09 -3.38 12.61
C ASN A 100 -11.01 -4.32 12.08
N PHE A 101 -10.83 -5.49 12.70
CA PHE A 101 -9.91 -6.52 12.22
C PHE A 101 -10.64 -7.62 11.43
N ILE A 102 -11.81 -8.07 11.93
CA ILE A 102 -12.53 -9.22 11.37
C ILE A 102 -13.01 -8.93 9.94
N LEU A 103 -13.62 -7.76 9.68
CA LEU A 103 -14.18 -7.47 8.37
C LEU A 103 -13.09 -7.28 7.30
N PRO A 104 -12.02 -6.50 7.54
CA PRO A 104 -10.90 -6.44 6.61
C PRO A 104 -10.24 -7.79 6.37
N LEU A 105 -10.14 -8.66 7.39
CA LEU A 105 -9.61 -10.02 7.22
C LEU A 105 -10.48 -10.84 6.27
N ILE A 106 -11.81 -10.84 6.44
CA ILE A 106 -12.73 -11.56 5.55
C ILE A 106 -12.59 -11.07 4.11
N LEU A 107 -12.51 -9.74 3.91
CA LEU A 107 -12.32 -9.14 2.60
C LEU A 107 -10.96 -9.52 1.98
N PHE A 108 -9.91 -9.55 2.80
CA PHE A 108 -8.57 -9.96 2.37
C PHE A 108 -8.51 -11.44 1.97
N LEU A 109 -9.16 -12.33 2.73
CA LEU A 109 -9.21 -13.77 2.43
C LEU A 109 -9.97 -14.08 1.14
N LYS A 110 -11.05 -13.33 0.87
CA LYS A 110 -11.85 -13.44 -0.37
C LYS A 110 -11.21 -12.75 -1.58
N ALA A 111 -10.19 -11.92 -1.37
CA ALA A 111 -9.57 -11.18 -2.46
C ALA A 111 -8.75 -12.09 -3.37
N LYS A 112 -9.03 -12.03 -4.68
CA LYS A 112 -8.33 -12.81 -5.70
C LYS A 112 -6.86 -12.40 -5.87
N SER A 113 -6.50 -11.17 -5.48
CA SER A 113 -5.14 -10.63 -5.53
C SER A 113 -4.60 -10.29 -4.13
N LYS A 114 -4.23 -11.31 -3.35
CA LYS A 114 -3.62 -11.14 -2.01
C LYS A 114 -2.26 -10.41 -2.00
N GLY A 115 -1.72 -10.09 -3.18
CA GLY A 115 -0.45 -9.38 -3.38
C GLY A 115 -0.55 -7.85 -3.41
N ASP A 116 -1.68 -7.25 -3.00
CA ASP A 116 -1.76 -5.80 -2.82
C ASP A 116 -1.12 -5.37 -1.50
N GLY A 117 -0.01 -4.64 -1.59
CA GLY A 117 0.72 -4.13 -0.42
C GLY A 117 -0.11 -3.22 0.48
N ASN A 118 -1.04 -2.44 -0.09
CA ASN A 118 -1.89 -1.55 0.71
C ASN A 118 -2.90 -2.34 1.54
N MET A 119 -3.48 -3.40 0.96
CA MET A 119 -4.39 -4.30 1.70
C MET A 119 -3.68 -4.97 2.87
N LYS A 120 -2.43 -5.44 2.66
CA LYS A 120 -1.60 -6.03 3.71
C LYS A 120 -1.24 -5.03 4.81
N LYS A 121 -0.86 -3.80 4.46
CA LYS A 121 -0.60 -2.72 5.42
C LYS A 121 -1.84 -2.38 6.26
N ILE A 122 -3.00 -2.24 5.65
CA ILE A 122 -4.27 -1.97 6.36
C ILE A 122 -4.59 -3.10 7.33
N LEU A 123 -4.50 -4.36 6.88
CA LEU A 123 -4.78 -5.51 7.74
C LEU A 123 -3.76 -5.63 8.89
N SER A 124 -2.47 -5.41 8.60
CA SER A 124 -1.41 -5.35 9.62
C SER A 124 -1.75 -4.30 10.67
N PHE A 125 -2.04 -3.07 10.26
CA PHE A 125 -2.43 -2.00 11.18
C PHE A 125 -3.63 -2.40 12.06
N GLN A 126 -4.67 -2.99 11.49
CA GLN A 126 -5.86 -3.39 12.27
C GLN A 126 -5.56 -4.53 13.26
N ILE A 127 -4.67 -5.46 12.92
CA ILE A 127 -4.18 -6.49 13.85
C ILE A 127 -3.41 -5.84 15.00
N LEU A 128 -2.40 -5.01 14.70
CA LEU A 128 -1.59 -4.34 15.71
C LEU A 128 -2.46 -3.45 16.60
N TRP A 129 -3.38 -2.69 16.02
CA TRP A 129 -4.30 -1.83 16.77
C TRP A 129 -5.23 -2.62 17.68
N SER A 130 -5.76 -3.75 17.21
CA SER A 130 -6.63 -4.61 18.02
C SER A 130 -5.88 -5.23 19.20
N PHE A 131 -4.65 -5.69 18.97
CA PHE A 131 -3.78 -6.20 20.04
C PHE A 131 -3.46 -5.10 21.06
N PHE A 132 -3.07 -3.92 20.59
CA PHE A 132 -2.82 -2.75 21.44
C PHE A 132 -4.04 -2.36 22.27
N THR A 133 -5.24 -2.40 21.67
CA THR A 133 -6.49 -2.10 22.34
C THR A 133 -6.77 -3.10 23.46
N ILE A 134 -6.65 -4.40 23.20
CA ILE A 134 -6.84 -5.46 24.21
C ILE A 134 -5.83 -5.29 25.35
N LEU A 135 -4.57 -5.03 25.02
CA LEU A 135 -3.52 -4.80 26.00
C LEU A 135 -3.86 -3.62 26.92
N LEU A 136 -4.26 -2.47 26.37
CA LEU A 136 -4.62 -1.30 27.16
C LEU A 136 -5.89 -1.50 27.99
N LEU A 137 -6.89 -2.21 27.46
CA LEU A 137 -8.12 -2.50 28.21
C LEU A 137 -7.87 -3.40 29.43
N VAL A 138 -6.82 -4.23 29.40
CA VAL A 138 -6.39 -5.00 30.58
C VAL A 138 -5.52 -4.15 31.50
N LEU A 139 -4.51 -3.46 30.95
CA LEU A 139 -3.53 -2.73 31.75
C LEU A 139 -4.13 -1.51 32.49
N MET A 140 -5.03 -0.75 31.85
CA MET A 140 -5.57 0.48 32.44
C MET A 140 -6.32 0.24 33.76
N PRO A 141 -7.28 -0.71 33.84
CA PRO A 141 -7.90 -1.09 35.10
C PRO A 141 -6.90 -1.53 36.18
N LEU A 142 -5.92 -2.37 35.81
CA LEU A 142 -4.93 -2.91 36.74
C LEU A 142 -4.08 -1.79 37.35
N LEU A 143 -3.56 -0.88 36.53
CA LEU A 143 -2.79 0.28 36.99
C LEU A 143 -3.65 1.22 37.85
N SER A 144 -4.91 1.43 37.45
CA SER A 144 -5.82 2.32 38.18
C SER A 144 -6.11 1.81 39.59
N HIS A 145 -6.27 0.49 39.75
CA HIS A 145 -6.46 -0.13 41.06
C HIS A 145 -5.16 -0.14 41.88
N LEU A 146 -4.03 -0.51 41.26
CA LEU A 146 -2.74 -0.63 41.96
C LEU A 146 -2.19 0.71 42.46
N ILE A 147 -2.36 1.79 41.69
CA ILE A 147 -1.76 3.11 42.00
C ILE A 147 -2.70 3.99 42.81
N PHE A 148 -3.99 3.97 42.53
CA PHE A 148 -4.95 4.94 43.05
C PHE A 148 -6.02 4.33 43.98
N ASP A 149 -5.97 3.01 44.23
CA ASP A 149 -6.93 2.28 45.08
C ASP A 149 -8.40 2.57 44.75
N LEU A 150 -8.71 2.67 43.45
CA LEU A 150 -10.05 3.00 42.98
C LEU A 150 -11.06 1.89 43.28
N VAL A 151 -12.31 2.30 43.54
CA VAL A 151 -13.44 1.38 43.71
C VAL A 151 -14.00 0.91 42.37
N LYS A 152 -14.70 -0.23 42.38
CA LYS A 152 -15.24 -0.89 41.16
C LYS A 152 -16.00 0.05 40.19
N PRO A 153 -16.88 0.98 40.63
CA PRO A 153 -17.57 1.89 39.71
C PRO A 153 -16.62 2.79 38.91
N GLN A 154 -15.54 3.26 39.53
CA GLN A 154 -14.55 4.12 38.89
C GLN A 154 -13.72 3.34 37.86
N ILE A 155 -13.36 2.09 38.19
CA ILE A 155 -12.66 1.18 37.27
C ILE A 155 -13.49 0.93 36.00
N ILE A 156 -14.80 0.68 36.14
CA ILE A 156 -15.70 0.49 34.99
C ILE A 156 -15.77 1.77 34.14
N SER A 157 -15.86 2.94 34.77
CA SER A 157 -15.86 4.23 34.06
C SER A 157 -14.58 4.45 33.26
N ILE A 158 -13.41 4.15 33.85
CA ILE A 158 -12.10 4.23 33.18
C ILE A 158 -12.04 3.26 32.01
N LEU A 159 -12.48 2.02 32.19
CA LEU A 159 -12.48 0.99 31.14
C LEU A 159 -13.31 1.45 29.92
N VAL A 160 -14.54 1.90 30.18
CA VAL A 160 -15.47 2.37 29.12
C VAL A 160 -14.91 3.62 28.43
N SER A 161 -14.41 4.59 29.19
CA SER A 161 -13.84 5.82 28.63
C SER A 161 -12.59 5.53 27.78
N THR A 162 -11.72 4.63 28.25
CA THR A 162 -10.52 4.17 27.52
C THR A 162 -10.93 3.50 26.22
N TYR A 163 -11.94 2.62 26.23
CA TYR A 163 -12.43 1.97 25.02
C TYR A 163 -12.91 3.00 23.98
N PHE A 164 -13.76 3.95 24.37
CA PHE A 164 -14.26 4.97 23.43
C PHE A 164 -13.16 5.86 22.89
N LEU A 165 -12.16 6.22 23.72
CA LEU A 165 -10.99 6.98 23.27
C LEU A 165 -10.20 6.22 22.20
N LEU A 166 -9.98 4.92 22.41
CA LEU A 166 -9.27 4.06 21.45
C LEU A 166 -10.06 3.86 20.16
N VAL A 167 -11.40 3.73 20.24
CA VAL A 167 -12.25 3.68 19.05
C VAL A 167 -12.19 5.01 18.29
N ALA A 168 -12.26 6.15 18.97
CA ALA A 168 -12.15 7.47 18.34
C ALA A 168 -10.80 7.66 17.65
N ALA A 169 -9.70 7.28 18.32
CA ALA A 169 -8.36 7.32 17.74
C ALA A 169 -8.23 6.38 16.51
N ASN A 170 -8.82 5.18 16.56
CA ASN A 170 -8.85 4.27 15.42
C ASN A 170 -9.59 4.88 14.23
N VAL A 171 -10.79 5.43 14.47
CA VAL A 171 -11.60 6.09 13.43
C VAL A 171 -10.82 7.23 12.80
N PHE A 172 -10.15 8.07 13.61
CA PHE A 172 -9.30 9.15 13.10
C PHE A 172 -8.20 8.63 12.16
N LEU A 173 -7.48 7.57 12.54
CA LEU A 173 -6.45 6.95 11.70
C LEU A 173 -7.02 6.31 10.43
N ILE A 174 -8.22 5.70 10.51
CA ILE A 174 -8.93 5.16 9.34
C ILE A 174 -9.29 6.28 8.35
N LEU A 175 -9.73 7.45 8.84
CA LEU A 175 -10.04 8.61 8.00
C LEU A 175 -8.79 9.21 7.34
N ILE A 176 -7.68 9.31 8.07
CA ILE A 176 -6.37 9.70 7.49
C ILE A 176 -5.98 8.72 6.39
N THR A 177 -6.07 7.41 6.67
CA THR A 177 -5.73 6.36 5.69
C THR A 177 -6.63 6.45 4.45
N ALA A 178 -7.92 6.76 4.62
CA ALA A 178 -8.84 6.97 3.51
C ALA A 178 -8.43 8.16 2.63
N SER A 179 -8.00 9.26 3.26
CA SER A 179 -7.49 10.45 2.57
C SER A 179 -6.22 10.14 1.76
N GLN A 180 -5.26 9.44 2.38
CA GLN A 180 -4.01 9.02 1.72
C GLN A 180 -4.28 8.06 0.55
N LEU A 181 -5.18 7.08 0.71
CA LEU A 181 -5.62 6.19 -0.37
C LEU A 181 -6.25 6.93 -1.55
N ASN A 182 -7.01 8.00 -1.28
CA ASN A 182 -7.60 8.83 -2.32
C ASN A 182 -6.56 9.68 -3.05
N LYS A 183 -5.58 10.21 -2.33
CA LYS A 183 -4.44 10.95 -2.91
C LYS A 183 -3.37 10.05 -3.54
N LYS A 184 -3.49 8.73 -3.42
CA LYS A 184 -2.49 7.72 -3.84
C LYS A 184 -1.12 7.92 -3.16
N GLU A 185 -1.13 8.46 -1.95
CA GLU A 185 0.05 8.60 -1.11
C GLU A 185 0.41 7.27 -0.45
N GLU A 186 1.62 7.17 0.07
CA GLU A 186 2.00 6.02 0.89
C GLU A 186 1.22 6.04 2.21
N ILE A 187 0.51 4.94 2.48
CA ILE A 187 -0.30 4.79 3.68
C ILE A 187 0.50 4.17 4.83
N LEU A 188 0.16 4.56 6.06
CA LEU A 188 0.58 3.88 7.30
C LEU A 188 2.11 3.65 7.36
N THR A 189 2.91 4.67 7.04
CA THR A 189 4.39 4.58 6.95
C THR A 189 5.05 4.15 8.26
N PHE A 190 4.40 4.38 9.40
CA PHE A 190 4.86 3.98 10.72
C PHE A 190 4.53 2.52 11.08
N VAL A 191 3.69 1.83 10.28
CA VAL A 191 3.25 0.46 10.56
C VAL A 191 4.05 -0.52 9.72
N PRO A 192 4.75 -1.50 10.33
CA PRO A 192 5.42 -2.54 9.57
C PRO A 192 4.38 -3.45 8.91
N ASN A 193 4.67 -3.89 7.68
CA ASN A 193 3.87 -4.95 7.07
C ASN A 193 4.26 -6.30 7.67
N ILE A 194 3.36 -6.90 8.45
CA ILE A 194 3.58 -8.20 9.11
C ILE A 194 3.03 -9.39 8.29
N LEU A 195 2.51 -9.14 7.08
CA LEU A 195 1.82 -10.09 6.19
C LEU A 195 2.52 -10.30 4.83
#